data_AF-A0A0Q5XEM2-F1
#
_entry.id   AF-A0A0Q5XEM2-F1
#
_cell.length_a   1.000
_cell.length_b   1.000
_cell.length_c   1.000
_cell.angle_alpha   90.00
_cell.angle_beta   90.00
_cell.angle_gamma   90.00
#
_symmetry.space_group_name_H-M   'P 1'
#
loop_
_entity.id
_entity.type
_entity.pdbx_description
1 polymer ?
#
loop_
_entity_poly.entity_id
_entity_poly.type
_entity_poly.pdbx_seq_one_letter_code
_entity_poly.pdbx_strand_id
1 'polypeptide(L)'
;MKFGRGYEFASKPNSPDQVTYLLHFKTMKFYESSPGVVSLTKNPAINIARLEAFYNRVQLWTKFLLPIPGKGNLTVRFSKPLEYKVAENGQGTVEAFQLEFLTQP
;
A
#
# COMPACT_ATOMS: atom_id res chain seq x y z
N MET A 1 -7.91 -1.81 -54.33
CA MET A 1 -7.98 -3.25 -53.97
C MET A 1 -7.29 -3.41 -52.61
N LYS A 2 -8.02 -3.86 -51.58
CA LYS A 2 -7.53 -3.98 -50.19
C LYS A 2 -7.54 -5.47 -49.84
N PHE A 3 -6.37 -6.10 -49.89
CA PHE A 3 -6.15 -7.47 -49.44
C PHE A 3 -5.28 -7.41 -48.19
N GLY A 4 -5.68 -8.09 -47.12
CA GLY A 4 -4.83 -8.27 -45.95
C GLY A 4 -5.63 -8.35 -44.67
N ARG A 5 -6.07 -9.57 -44.34
CA ARG A 5 -6.56 -9.97 -43.02
C ARG A 5 -5.54 -9.50 -41.98
N GLY A 6 -5.96 -8.55 -41.13
CA GLY A 6 -5.14 -8.04 -40.04
C GLY A 6 -4.92 -9.13 -39.00
N TYR A 7 -3.84 -9.90 -39.14
CA TYR A 7 -3.32 -10.71 -38.06
C TYR A 7 -2.65 -9.75 -37.07
N GLU A 8 -3.30 -9.54 -35.93
CA GLU A 8 -2.70 -8.84 -34.80
C GLU A 8 -1.82 -9.85 -34.04
N PHE A 9 -0.50 -9.70 -34.18
CA PHE A 9 0.45 -10.61 -33.54
C PHE A 9 0.69 -10.14 -32.10
N ALA A 10 0.03 -10.80 -31.14
CA ALA A 10 0.31 -10.60 -29.71
C ALA A 10 1.39 -11.60 -29.26
N SER A 11 2.62 -11.13 -29.08
CA SER A 11 3.68 -11.94 -28.44
C SER A 11 3.64 -11.74 -26.93
N LYS A 12 3.87 -12.81 -26.17
CA LYS A 12 4.00 -12.73 -24.71
C LYS A 12 5.21 -11.83 -24.39
N PRO A 13 5.06 -10.77 -23.55
CA PRO A 13 6.19 -9.97 -23.13
C PRO A 13 7.24 -10.84 -22.44
N ASN A 14 8.52 -10.65 -22.77
CA ASN A 14 9.63 -11.36 -22.12
C ASN A 14 9.89 -10.88 -20.68
N SER A 15 9.22 -9.83 -20.23
CA SER A 15 9.38 -9.28 -18.88
C SER A 15 8.46 -10.01 -17.90
N PRO A 16 8.90 -10.28 -16.66
CA PRO A 16 8.02 -10.83 -15.64
C PRO A 16 6.80 -9.92 -15.45
N ASP A 17 5.62 -10.51 -15.29
CA ASP A 17 4.40 -9.75 -15.03
C ASP A 17 4.56 -8.96 -13.73
N GLN A 18 4.40 -7.64 -13.80
CA GLN A 18 4.41 -6.78 -12.61
C GLN A 18 3.02 -6.84 -11.96
N VAL A 19 2.94 -7.53 -10.81
CA VAL A 19 1.69 -7.63 -10.05
C VAL A 19 1.58 -6.45 -9.09
N THR A 20 0.41 -5.82 -9.07
CA THR A 20 0.09 -4.74 -8.15
C THR A 20 -0.90 -5.24 -7.10
N TYR A 21 -0.65 -4.92 -5.83
CA TYR A 21 -1.51 -5.27 -4.70
C TYR A 21 -2.13 -4.00 -4.12
N LEU A 22 -3.45 -4.02 -3.94
CA LEU A 22 -4.20 -2.92 -3.36
C LEU A 22 -4.77 -3.36 -2.00
N LEU A 23 -4.35 -2.69 -0.92
CA LEU A 23 -4.90 -2.89 0.42
C LEU A 23 -5.85 -1.75 0.76
N HIS A 24 -7.07 -2.10 1.15
CA HIS A 24 -8.10 -1.13 1.57
C HIS A 24 -8.20 -1.10 3.09
N PHE A 25 -8.00 0.08 3.67
CA PHE A 25 -8.14 0.31 5.10
C PHE A 25 -9.45 1.06 5.35
N LYS A 26 -10.39 0.44 6.08
CA LYS A 26 -11.69 1.05 6.38
C LYS A 26 -11.58 2.23 7.33
N THR A 27 -10.75 2.08 8.37
CA THR A 27 -10.48 3.13 9.35
C THR A 27 -9.16 2.84 10.04
N MET A 28 -8.39 3.89 10.30
CA MET A 28 -7.22 3.87 11.17
C MET A 28 -7.30 5.07 12.11
N LYS A 29 -6.56 5.04 13.21
CA LYS A 29 -6.63 6.11 14.22
C LYS A 29 -5.25 6.45 14.77
N PHE A 30 -5.04 7.73 15.06
CA PHE A 30 -3.96 8.21 15.91
C PHE A 30 -4.28 7.88 17.36
N TYR A 31 -3.40 7.12 18.01
CA TYR A 31 -3.51 6.83 19.42
C TYR A 31 -2.57 7.71 20.22
N GLU A 32 -3.03 8.26 21.33
CA GLU A 32 -2.22 9.06 22.23
C GLU A 32 -1.82 8.24 23.46
N SER A 33 -0.57 8.35 23.89
CA SER A 33 -0.10 7.77 25.16
C SER A 33 -0.53 8.64 26.35
N SER A 34 -0.37 9.94 26.17
CA SER A 34 -0.74 11.05 27.05
C SER A 34 -1.22 12.21 26.18
N PRO A 35 -1.89 13.25 26.74
CA PRO A 35 -2.43 14.35 25.93
C PRO A 35 -1.38 14.95 25.00
N GLY A 36 -1.63 14.91 23.70
CA GLY A 36 -0.74 15.45 22.67
C GLY A 36 0.50 14.61 22.33
N VAL A 37 0.68 13.44 22.95
CA VAL A 37 1.80 12.54 22.67
C VAL A 37 1.32 11.32 21.90
N VAL A 38 1.61 11.28 20.60
CA VAL A 38 1.27 10.16 19.72
C VAL A 38 2.04 8.89 20.13
N SER A 39 1.32 7.79 20.28
CA SER A 39 1.84 6.47 20.60
C SER A 39 1.96 5.60 19.35
N LEU A 40 3.08 4.91 19.18
CA LEU A 40 3.29 3.92 18.11
C LEU A 40 2.99 2.47 18.53
N THR A 41 2.71 2.27 19.82
CA THR A 41 2.58 0.95 20.45
C THR A 41 1.13 0.61 20.79
N LYS A 42 0.28 1.60 21.04
CA LYS A 42 -1.17 1.37 21.25
C LYS A 42 -1.82 0.87 19.96
N ASN A 43 -2.59 -0.22 20.05
CA ASN A 43 -3.39 -0.82 18.96
C ASN A 43 -2.66 -0.87 17.61
N PRO A 44 -1.53 -1.57 17.51
CA PRO A 44 -0.60 -1.47 16.37
C PRO A 44 -1.22 -1.84 15.02
N ALA A 45 -2.27 -2.67 15.01
CA ALA A 45 -2.95 -3.10 13.78
C ALA A 45 -3.75 -1.98 13.09
N ILE A 46 -4.23 -0.99 13.84
CA ILE A 46 -5.09 0.10 13.34
C ILE A 46 -4.51 1.48 13.63
N ASN A 47 -3.23 1.54 13.99
CA ASN A 47 -2.53 2.76 14.36
C ASN A 47 -1.86 3.40 13.15
N ILE A 48 -2.36 4.56 12.71
CA ILE A 48 -1.83 5.24 11.53
C ILE A 48 -0.41 5.76 11.75
N ALA A 49 -0.08 6.24 12.95
CA ALA A 49 1.26 6.75 13.25
C ALA A 49 2.33 5.66 13.11
N ARG A 50 1.98 4.41 13.40
CA ARG A 50 2.86 3.27 13.16
C ARG A 50 3.08 3.01 11.68
N LEU A 51 2.04 3.14 10.86
CA LEU A 51 2.13 3.02 9.41
C LEU A 51 2.99 4.15 8.82
N GLU A 52 2.82 5.39 9.30
CA GLU A 52 3.66 6.53 8.90
C GLU A 52 5.12 6.32 9.27
N ALA A 53 5.41 5.90 10.50
CA ALA A 53 6.77 5.60 10.93
C ALA A 53 7.39 4.49 10.06
N PHE A 54 6.61 3.47 9.69
CA PHE A 54 7.03 2.43 8.76
C PHE A 54 7.31 3.01 7.36
N TYR A 55 6.38 3.79 6.81
CA TYR A 55 6.54 4.43 5.50
C TYR A 55 7.77 5.35 5.48
N ASN A 56 8.00 6.17 6.49
CA ASN A 56 9.16 7.08 6.56
C ASN A 56 10.50 6.32 6.63
N ARG A 57 10.52 5.10 7.18
CA ARG A 57 11.72 4.25 7.22
C ARG A 57 12.03 3.61 5.86
N VAL A 58 10.99 3.22 5.12
CA VAL A 58 11.13 2.36 3.93
C VAL A 58 11.06 3.20 2.64
N GLN A 59 10.20 4.21 2.65
CA GLN A 59 9.88 5.10 1.54
C GLN A 59 9.53 4.31 0.26
N LEU A 60 9.61 4.92 -0.92
CA LEU A 60 9.17 4.30 -2.17
C LEU A 60 10.16 3.29 -2.78
N TRP A 61 11.43 3.37 -2.37
CA TRP A 61 12.52 2.60 -2.99
C TRP A 61 12.88 1.32 -2.24
N THR A 62 12.58 1.22 -0.94
CA THR A 62 13.00 0.06 -0.16
C THR A 62 11.97 -1.07 -0.28
N LYS A 63 12.46 -2.28 -0.53
CA LYS A 63 11.65 -3.49 -0.58
C LYS A 63 11.35 -4.00 0.85
N PHE A 64 10.18 -4.58 1.07
CA PHE A 64 9.81 -5.22 2.33
C PHE A 64 8.90 -6.42 2.09
N LEU A 65 8.78 -7.28 3.11
CA LEU A 65 7.91 -8.45 3.05
C LEU A 65 6.49 -8.08 3.47
N LEU A 66 5.52 -8.37 2.62
CA LEU A 66 4.10 -8.26 2.90
C LEU A 66 3.49 -9.66 3.05
N PRO A 67 3.06 -10.05 4.27
CA PRO A 67 2.37 -11.32 4.48
C PRO A 67 0.96 -11.24 3.88
N ILE A 68 0.67 -12.08 2.90
CA ILE A 68 -0.65 -12.21 2.28
C ILE A 68 -1.25 -13.59 2.61
N PRO A 69 -2.47 -13.64 3.18
CA PRO A 69 -3.16 -14.91 3.42
C PRO A 69 -3.24 -15.76 2.14
N GLY A 70 -2.78 -17.00 2.22
CA GLY A 70 -2.78 -17.95 1.09
C GLY A 70 -1.63 -17.81 0.08
N LYS A 71 -0.89 -16.69 0.07
CA LYS A 71 0.28 -16.49 -0.82
C LYS A 71 1.63 -16.44 -0.10
N GLY A 72 1.62 -16.37 1.24
CA GLY A 72 2.84 -16.26 2.04
C GLY A 72 3.41 -14.85 2.04
N ASN A 73 4.73 -14.73 2.17
CA ASN A 73 5.42 -13.44 2.21
C ASN A 73 5.82 -13.00 0.80
N LEU A 74 5.32 -11.85 0.36
CA LEU A 74 5.67 -11.26 -0.93
C LEU A 74 6.65 -10.11 -0.73
N THR A 75 7.71 -10.08 -1.53
CA THR A 75 8.61 -8.93 -1.59
C THR A 75 7.94 -7.83 -2.41
N VAL A 76 7.64 -6.70 -1.77
CA VAL A 76 6.94 -5.58 -2.38
C VAL A 76 7.61 -4.25 -2.03
N ARG A 77 7.23 -3.18 -2.73
CA ARG A 77 7.53 -1.79 -2.36
C ARG A 77 6.30 -0.92 -2.55
N PHE A 78 6.26 0.25 -1.91
CA PHE A 78 5.20 1.23 -2.15
C PHE A 78 5.21 1.71 -3.60
N SER A 79 4.04 1.71 -4.24
CA SER A 79 3.84 2.26 -5.59
C SER A 79 3.73 3.79 -5.55
N LYS A 80 3.01 4.29 -4.54
CA LYS A 80 2.67 5.71 -4.34
C LYS A 80 3.01 6.15 -2.90
N PRO A 81 3.20 7.47 -2.67
CA PRO A 81 3.34 8.00 -1.32
C PRO A 81 2.18 7.62 -0.42
N LEU A 82 2.44 7.56 0.89
CA LEU A 82 1.39 7.38 1.88
C LEU A 82 0.52 8.65 1.90
N GLU A 83 -0.70 8.53 1.40
CA GLU A 83 -1.68 9.61 1.36
C GLU A 83 -2.93 9.17 2.13
N TYR A 84 -3.35 10.01 3.08
CA TYR A 84 -4.57 9.79 3.84
C TYR A 84 -5.13 11.13 4.33
N LYS A 85 -6.42 11.16 4.71
CA LYS A 85 -7.09 12.34 5.26
C LYS A 85 -7.57 12.05 6.67
N VAL A 86 -7.30 12.98 7.58
CA VAL A 86 -7.85 12.91 8.95
C VAL A 86 -9.31 13.34 8.88
N ALA A 87 -10.20 12.53 9.43
CA ALA A 87 -11.62 12.82 9.45
C ALA A 87 -11.92 14.04 10.31
N GLU A 88 -12.70 14.99 9.77
CA GLU A 88 -13.14 16.17 10.51
C GLU A 88 -13.97 15.73 11.73
N ASN A 89 -13.59 16.20 12.93
CA ASN A 89 -14.17 15.81 14.22
C ASN A 89 -13.97 14.34 14.64
N GLY A 90 -13.17 13.56 13.91
CA GLY A 90 -12.95 12.13 14.17
C GLY A 90 -12.04 11.79 15.35
N GLN A 91 -11.63 12.75 16.18
CA GLN A 91 -10.67 12.56 17.29
C GLN A 91 -9.41 11.79 16.86
N GLY A 92 -8.77 12.21 15.75
CA GLY A 92 -7.59 11.53 15.21
C GLY A 92 -7.89 10.27 14.39
N THR A 93 -9.16 10.02 14.05
CA THR A 93 -9.54 8.97 13.09
C THR A 93 -9.22 9.42 11.66
N VAL A 94 -8.81 8.48 10.83
CA VAL A 94 -8.47 8.66 9.42
C VAL A 94 -9.60 8.07 8.57
N GLU A 95 -9.93 8.75 7.48
CA GLU A 95 -10.90 8.29 6.49
C GLU A 95 -10.44 6.99 5.82
N ALA A 96 -11.36 6.29 5.15
CA ALA A 96 -10.99 5.10 4.40
C ALA A 96 -9.99 5.46 3.28
N PHE A 97 -8.88 4.72 3.21
CA PHE A 97 -7.85 4.95 2.20
C PHE A 97 -7.30 3.62 1.67
N GLN A 98 -6.50 3.72 0.62
CA GLN A 98 -5.92 2.56 -0.05
C GLN A 98 -4.41 2.71 -0.18
N LEU A 99 -3.70 1.59 -0.07
CA LEU A 99 -2.28 1.49 -0.34
C LEU A 99 -2.03 0.57 -1.51
N GLU A 100 -1.14 1.01 -2.38
CA GLU A 100 -0.76 0.29 -3.59
C GLU A 100 0.70 -0.18 -3.48
N PHE A 101 0.93 -1.46 -3.69
CA PHE A 101 2.24 -2.10 -3.64
C PHE A 101 2.59 -2.77 -4.96
N LEU A 102 3.85 -2.64 -5.36
CA LEU A 102 4.39 -3.30 -6.54
C LEU A 102 5.20 -4.52 -6.09
N THR A 103 4.92 -5.68 -6.69
CA THR A 103 5.80 -6.84 -6.50
C THR A 103 7.18 -6.55 -7.04
N GLN A 104 8.18 -7.06 -6.34
CA GLN A 104 9.55 -6.96 -6.74
C GLN A 104 10.11 -8.38 -6.88
N PRO A 105 10.78 -8.69 -8.01
CA PRO A 105 11.57 -9.91 -8.12
C PRO A 105 12.77 -9.87 -7.16
#